data_AF-A0AAW7SSH5-F1
#
_entry.id   AF-A0AAW7SSH5-F1
#
_cell.length_a   1.000
_cell.length_b   1.000
_cell.length_c   1.000
_cell.angle_alpha   90.00
_cell.angle_beta   90.00
_cell.angle_gamma   90.00
#
_symmetry.space_group_name_H-M   'P 1'
#
loop_
_entity.id
_entity.type
_entity.pdbx_description
1 polymer ?
#
loop_
_entity_poly.entity_id
_entity_poly.type
_entity_poly.pdbx_seq_one_letter_code
_entity_poly.pdbx_strand_id
1 'polypeptide(L)'
;MNDKPALPPHDIPNETIDLQIADVLATVRYPANKDAIVDAARDAGASNEVLAMLDGLPEQDYADVDAVTRWIAGNFGPGLGI
;
A
#
# COMPACT_ATOMS: atom_id res chain seq x y z
N MET A 1 14.35 -33.18 -19.50
CA MET A 1 13.86 -33.00 -18.13
C MET A 1 14.70 -31.95 -17.44
N ASN A 2 14.27 -30.70 -17.52
CA ASN A 2 14.59 -29.68 -16.52
C ASN A 2 13.54 -28.57 -16.68
N ASP A 3 12.32 -28.94 -16.31
CA ASP A 3 11.16 -28.05 -16.23
C ASP A 3 11.37 -27.16 -14.99
N LYS A 4 12.22 -26.15 -15.15
CA LYS A 4 12.23 -24.99 -14.25
C LYS A 4 10.83 -24.40 -14.35
N PRO A 5 10.04 -24.28 -13.26
CA PRO A 5 8.81 -23.53 -13.34
C PRO A 5 9.21 -22.10 -13.70
N ALA A 6 8.89 -21.71 -14.93
CA ALA A 6 8.85 -20.32 -15.31
C ALA A 6 7.85 -19.68 -14.36
N LEU A 7 8.37 -18.91 -13.40
CA LEU A 7 7.58 -17.89 -12.72
C LEU A 7 6.81 -17.16 -13.83
N PRO A 8 5.50 -16.94 -13.68
CA PRO A 8 4.76 -16.19 -14.68
C PRO A 8 5.48 -14.85 -14.91
N PRO A 9 5.40 -14.24 -16.09
CA PRO A 9 5.83 -12.86 -16.22
C PRO A 9 4.98 -12.06 -15.24
N HIS A 10 5.57 -11.61 -14.13
CA HIS A 10 4.94 -10.63 -13.26
C HIS A 10 4.92 -9.33 -14.07
N ASP A 11 3.88 -9.22 -14.89
CA ASP A 11 3.51 -7.99 -15.53
C ASP A 11 3.15 -6.99 -14.41
N ILE A 12 3.88 -5.86 -14.38
CA ILE A 12 3.46 -4.53 -13.89
C ILE A 12 3.72 -4.21 -12.39
N PRO A 13 4.13 -2.96 -12.04
CA PRO A 13 4.63 -2.49 -10.72
C PRO A 13 3.80 -2.74 -9.45
N ASN A 14 2.67 -3.42 -9.53
CA ASN A 14 1.71 -3.52 -8.44
C ASN A 14 2.24 -4.30 -7.24
N GLU A 15 2.92 -5.44 -7.45
CA GLU A 15 3.48 -6.24 -6.35
C GLU A 15 4.54 -5.46 -5.55
N THR A 16 5.30 -4.59 -6.22
CA THR A 16 6.24 -3.69 -5.54
C THR A 16 5.56 -2.54 -4.80
N ILE A 17 4.35 -2.14 -5.20
CA ILE A 17 3.57 -1.10 -4.53
C ILE A 17 2.93 -1.65 -3.25
N ASP A 18 2.36 -2.87 -3.31
CA ASP A 18 1.79 -3.55 -2.15
C ASP A 18 2.82 -3.76 -1.03
N LEU A 19 4.04 -4.19 -1.39
CA LEU A 19 5.14 -4.34 -0.43
C LEU A 19 5.61 -2.99 0.14
N GLN A 20 5.69 -1.94 -0.67
CA GLN A 20 6.04 -0.59 -0.19
C GLN A 20 4.98 -0.05 0.78
N ILE A 21 3.70 -0.21 0.46
CA ILE A 21 2.59 0.17 1.35
C ILE A 21 2.71 -0.59 2.67
N ALA A 22 2.94 -1.91 2.63
CA ALA A 22 3.08 -2.71 3.84
C ALA A 22 4.26 -2.24 4.72
N ASP A 23 5.41 -1.93 4.11
CA ASP A 23 6.60 -1.45 4.83
C ASP A 23 6.35 -0.08 5.47
N VAL A 24 5.78 0.85 4.70
CA VAL A 24 5.33 2.17 5.18
C VAL A 24 4.39 2.03 6.37
N LEU A 25 3.32 1.24 6.24
CA LEU A 25 2.32 1.08 7.29
C LEU A 25 2.90 0.39 8.52
N ALA A 26 3.91 -0.46 8.36
CA ALA A 26 4.63 -1.06 9.49
C ALA A 26 5.47 -0.03 10.29
N THR A 27 5.88 1.08 9.67
CA THR A 27 6.58 2.17 10.36
C THR A 27 5.66 3.18 11.06
N VAL A 28 4.38 3.21 10.69
CA VAL A 28 3.37 4.10 11.29
C VAL A 28 3.11 3.71 12.74
N ARG A 29 3.15 4.70 13.63
CA ARG A 29 2.75 4.51 15.03
C ARG A 29 1.25 4.79 15.20
N TYR A 30 0.48 3.75 15.45
CA TYR A 30 -0.96 3.85 15.65
C TYR A 30 -1.35 4.20 17.11
N PRO A 31 -2.51 4.86 17.34
CA PRO A 31 -3.45 5.38 16.35
C PRO A 31 -2.88 6.58 15.57
N ALA A 32 -3.15 6.63 14.26
CA ALA A 32 -2.62 7.65 13.35
C ALA A 32 -3.72 8.20 12.44
N ASN A 33 -3.71 9.51 12.19
CA ASN A 33 -4.60 10.12 11.21
C ASN A 33 -4.02 10.00 9.78
N LYS A 34 -4.82 10.38 8.78
CA LYS A 34 -4.38 10.44 7.37
C LYS A 34 -3.03 11.13 7.21
N ASP A 35 -2.88 12.34 7.77
CA ASP A 35 -1.66 13.13 7.60
C ASP A 35 -0.45 12.43 8.20
N ALA A 36 -0.57 11.80 9.36
CA ALA A 36 0.50 11.03 9.99
C ALA A 36 0.89 9.79 9.17
N ILE A 37 -0.08 9.15 8.51
CA ILE A 37 0.19 8.03 7.59
C ILE A 37 0.95 8.52 6.35
N VAL A 38 0.52 9.64 5.76
CA VAL A 38 1.19 10.24 4.59
C VAL A 38 2.59 10.74 4.94
N ASP A 39 2.77 11.36 6.11
CA ASP A 39 4.06 11.82 6.60
C ASP A 39 5.00 10.65 6.89
N ALA A 40 4.53 9.59 7.54
CA ALA A 40 5.32 8.38 7.78
C ALA A 40 5.72 7.69 6.46
N ALA A 41 4.80 7.65 5.49
CA ALA A 41 5.10 7.13 4.15
C ALA A 41 6.17 7.95 3.45
N ARG A 42 6.08 9.27 3.56
CA ARG A 42 7.05 10.20 2.99
C ARG A 42 8.43 10.04 3.64
N ASP A 43 8.47 9.87 4.97
CA ASP A 43 9.70 9.65 5.73
C ASP A 43 10.34 8.29 5.40
N ALA A 44 9.52 7.25 5.22
CA ALA A 44 9.95 5.93 4.78
C ALA A 44 10.44 5.89 3.31
N GLY A 45 10.28 6.98 2.55
CA GLY A 45 10.70 7.05 1.15
C GLY A 45 9.75 6.36 0.19
N ALA A 46 8.45 6.32 0.51
CA ALA A 46 7.43 5.76 -0.36
C ALA A 46 7.42 6.43 -1.74
N SER A 47 7.14 5.63 -2.77
CA SER A 47 6.97 6.13 -4.14
C SER A 47 5.82 7.16 -4.22
N ASN A 48 5.90 8.10 -5.16
CA ASN A 48 4.88 9.14 -5.32
C ASN A 48 3.47 8.56 -5.59
N GLU A 49 3.38 7.39 -6.21
CA GLU A 49 2.12 6.67 -6.41
C GLU A 49 1.53 6.18 -5.07
N VAL A 50 2.35 5.58 -4.21
CA VAL A 50 1.97 5.19 -2.85
C VAL A 50 1.51 6.41 -2.05
N LEU A 51 2.24 7.53 -2.13
CA LEU A 51 1.85 8.77 -1.46
C LEU A 51 0.50 9.30 -1.97
N ALA A 52 0.25 9.27 -3.28
CA ALA A 52 -1.03 9.68 -3.84
C ALA A 52 -2.18 8.75 -3.43
N MET A 53 -1.93 7.45 -3.31
CA MET A 53 -2.92 6.48 -2.80
C MET A 53 -3.25 6.73 -1.33
N LEU A 54 -2.25 7.02 -0.51
CA LEU A 54 -2.41 7.33 0.92
C LEU A 54 -3.04 8.71 1.14
N ASP A 55 -2.75 9.70 0.28
CA ASP A 55 -3.38 11.02 0.31
C ASP A 55 -4.90 10.95 0.02
N GLY A 56 -5.32 9.96 -0.78
CA GLY A 56 -6.73 9.67 -1.05
C GLY A 56 -7.50 9.05 0.12
N LEU A 57 -6.83 8.69 1.22
CA LEU A 57 -7.48 8.16 2.42
C LEU A 57 -8.44 9.21 3.03
N PRO A 58 -9.59 8.80 3.57
CA PRO A 58 -10.45 9.69 4.33
C PRO A 58 -9.72 10.25 5.56
N GLU A 59 -9.98 11.51 5.89
CA GLU A 59 -9.52 12.12 7.14
C GLU A 59 -10.26 11.50 8.32
N GLN A 60 -9.69 10.41 8.83
CA GLN A 60 -10.13 9.72 10.03
C GLN A 60 -8.92 9.22 10.82
N ASP A 61 -9.16 8.91 12.09
CA ASP A 61 -8.17 8.24 12.93
C ASP A 61 -8.20 6.73 12.65
N TYR A 62 -7.10 6.22 12.12
CA TYR A 62 -6.89 4.79 11.92
C TYR A 62 -6.33 4.18 13.20
N ALA A 63 -7.04 3.20 13.74
CA ALA A 63 -6.64 2.53 14.97
C ALA A 63 -5.43 1.60 14.79
N ASP A 64 -5.23 1.09 13.58
CA ASP A 64 -4.22 0.08 13.25
C ASP A 64 -4.00 -0.03 11.73
N VAL A 65 -2.97 -0.79 11.35
CA VAL A 65 -2.61 -1.08 9.95
C VAL A 65 -3.72 -1.81 9.20
N ASP A 66 -4.47 -2.68 9.86
CA ASP A 66 -5.56 -3.46 9.27
C ASP A 66 -6.68 -2.54 8.76
N ALA A 67 -6.99 -1.48 9.51
CA ALA A 67 -7.96 -0.46 9.10
C ALA A 67 -7.54 0.27 7.81
N VAL A 68 -6.25 0.59 7.65
CA VAL A 68 -5.71 1.24 6.45
C VAL A 68 -5.66 0.26 5.28
N THR A 69 -5.09 -0.93 5.49
CA THR A 69 -4.97 -1.97 4.46
C THR A 69 -6.33 -2.41 3.94
N ARG A 70 -7.36 -2.51 4.79
CA ARG A 70 -8.73 -2.81 4.35
C ARG A 70 -9.28 -1.74 3.42
N TRP A 71 -8.97 -0.47 3.67
CA TRP A 71 -9.40 0.62 2.80
C TRP A 71 -8.68 0.56 1.46
N ILE A 72 -7.35 0.40 1.48
CA ILE A 72 -6.54 0.28 0.26
C ILE A 72 -6.99 -0.93 -0.55
N ALA A 73 -7.14 -2.10 0.07
CA ALA A 73 -7.61 -3.32 -0.59
C ALA A 73 -9.05 -3.18 -1.12
N GLY A 74 -9.92 -2.43 -0.43
CA GLY A 74 -11.29 -2.15 -0.88
C GLY A 74 -11.37 -1.12 -2.01
N ASN A 75 -10.41 -0.20 -2.09
CA ASN A 75 -10.35 0.84 -3.13
C ASN A 75 -9.50 0.44 -4.35
N PHE A 76 -8.55 -0.49 -4.17
CA PHE A 76 -7.55 -0.88 -5.17
C PHE A 76 -7.49 -2.40 -5.45
N GLY A 77 -8.42 -3.22 -4.93
CA GLY A 77 -8.48 -4.66 -5.25
C GLY A 77 -9.90 -5.24 -5.34
N PRO A 78 -10.09 -6.44 -5.95
CA PRO A 78 -9.28 -7.10 -6.96
C PRO A 78 -9.90 -6.83 -8.35
N GLY A 79 -9.28 -5.92 -9.10
CA GLY A 79 -9.68 -5.61 -10.47
C GLY A 79 -9.72 -4.11 -10.70
N LEU A 80 -8.83 -3.66 -11.58
CA LEU A 80 -9.08 -2.52 -12.44
C LEU A 80 -10.45 -2.72 -13.11
N GLY A 81 -11.53 -2.19 -12.53
CA GLY A 81 -12.81 -2.03 -13.20
C GLY A 81 -13.13 -0.55 -13.12
N ILE A 82 -12.99 0.26 -14.18
CA ILE A 82 -13.15 0.04 -15.62
C ILE A 82 -12.08 0.84 -16.38
#